data_AF-A0A200Q212-F1
#
_entry.id   AF-A0A200Q212-F1
#
_cell.length_a   1.000
_cell.length_b   1.000
_cell.length_c   1.000
_cell.angle_alpha   90.00
_cell.angle_beta   90.00
_cell.angle_gamma   90.00
#
_symmetry.space_group_name_H-M   'P 1'
#
loop_
_entity.id
_entity.type
_entity.pdbx_description
1 polymer ?
#
loop_
_entity_poly.entity_id
_entity_poly.type
_entity_poly.pdbx_seq_one_letter_code
_entity_poly.pdbx_strand_id
1 'polypeptide(L)'
;MLFSWKTNLGNEKSKLILKMLPAAILWCVWKERNSRVFEDKEEEVDKVVCNIKVLAFRWVSNEEAFRGCTIDWVMGRWRQFIFEPP
;
A
#
# COMPACT_ATOMS: atom_id res chain seq x y z
N MET A 1 11.01 -12.17 -5.55
CA MET A 1 9.73 -11.41 -5.68
C MET A 1 9.72 -10.19 -4.77
N LEU A 2 9.80 -10.32 -3.43
CA LEU A 2 9.87 -9.18 -2.49
C LEU A 2 11.13 -8.32 -2.67
N PHE A 3 12.32 -8.94 -2.70
CA PHE A 3 13.62 -8.22 -2.78
C PHE A 3 14.01 -7.75 -4.18
N SER A 4 13.25 -8.13 -5.20
CA SER A 4 13.53 -7.79 -6.61
C SER A 4 12.68 -6.62 -7.10
N TRP A 5 11.80 -6.08 -6.25
CA TRP A 5 10.92 -4.96 -6.57
C TRP A 5 11.72 -3.65 -6.55
N LYS A 6 12.28 -3.31 -7.71
CA LYS A 6 13.02 -2.06 -7.92
C LYS A 6 12.07 -0.99 -8.45
N THR A 7 11.96 0.14 -7.74
CA THR A 7 11.18 1.29 -8.22
C THR A 7 12.05 2.54 -8.25
N ASN A 8 12.19 3.15 -9.43
CA ASN A 8 12.85 4.45 -9.59
C ASN A 8 11.83 5.60 -9.69
N LEU A 9 10.59 5.36 -9.27
CA LEU A 9 9.46 6.28 -9.46
C LEU A 9 9.27 7.22 -8.25
N GLY A 10 9.05 8.49 -8.58
CA GLY A 10 8.60 9.55 -7.67
C GLY A 10 9.63 10.00 -6.62
N ASN A 11 9.13 10.77 -5.65
CA ASN A 11 9.89 11.39 -4.57
C ASN A 11 10.27 10.38 -3.46
N GLU A 12 10.92 10.85 -2.40
CA GLU A 12 11.33 9.99 -1.27
C GLU A 12 10.14 9.23 -0.65
N LYS A 13 9.01 9.91 -0.46
CA LYS A 13 7.81 9.32 0.14
C LYS A 13 7.23 8.23 -0.76
N SER A 14 7.10 8.46 -2.06
CA SER A 14 6.59 7.46 -2.99
C SER A 14 7.47 6.22 -3.01
N LYS A 15 8.80 6.40 -3.00
CA LYS A 15 9.77 5.29 -2.94
C LYS A 15 9.61 4.44 -1.68
N LEU A 16 9.36 5.07 -0.52
CA LEU A 16 9.13 4.34 0.73
C LEU A 16 7.85 3.49 0.65
N ILE A 17 6.72 4.05 0.20
CA ILE A 17 5.48 3.26 0.00
C ILE A 17 5.69 2.14 -1.02
N LEU A 18 6.32 2.45 -2.15
CA LEU A 18 6.55 1.48 -3.23
C LEU A 18 7.42 0.31 -2.81
N LYS A 19 8.37 0.51 -1.88
CA LYS A 19 9.15 -0.58 -1.26
C LYS A 19 8.28 -1.51 -0.41
N MET A 20 7.24 -0.99 0.24
CA MET A 20 6.35 -1.75 1.11
C MET A 20 5.20 -2.44 0.35
N LEU A 21 4.86 -1.93 -0.83
CA LEU A 21 3.72 -2.41 -1.63
C LEU A 21 3.73 -3.92 -1.88
N PRO A 22 4.86 -4.58 -2.24
CA PRO A 22 4.87 -6.02 -2.51
C PRO A 22 4.51 -6.87 -1.29
N ALA A 23 5.01 -6.48 -0.11
CA ALA A 23 4.69 -7.15 1.14
C ALA A 23 3.22 -6.92 1.52
N ALA A 24 2.69 -5.72 1.30
CA ALA A 24 1.30 -5.41 1.57
C ALA A 24 0.35 -6.17 0.63
N ILE A 25 0.67 -6.28 -0.67
CA ILE A 25 -0.07 -7.08 -1.65
C ILE A 25 -0.12 -8.54 -1.20
N LEU A 26 1.03 -9.14 -0.91
CA LEU A 26 1.10 -10.54 -0.52
C LEU A 26 0.28 -10.82 0.74
N TRP A 27 0.39 -9.95 1.74
CA TRP A 27 -0.35 -10.08 2.99
C TRP A 27 -1.87 -9.96 2.80
N CYS A 28 -2.33 -8.94 2.08
CA CYS A 28 -3.75 -8.71 1.85
C CYS A 28 -4.39 -9.83 1.02
N VAL A 29 -3.70 -10.31 -0.03
CA VAL A 29 -4.18 -11.44 -0.84
C VAL A 29 -4.22 -12.72 -0.02
N TRP A 30 -3.16 -12.99 0.77
CA TRP A 30 -3.16 -14.15 1.67
C TRP A 30 -4.31 -14.10 2.68
N LYS A 31 -4.57 -12.92 3.25
CA LYS A 31 -5.66 -12.72 4.21
C LYS A 31 -7.03 -12.93 3.57
N GLU A 32 -7.29 -12.36 2.39
CA GLU A 32 -8.56 -12.56 1.67
C GLU A 32 -8.77 -14.04 1.35
N ARG A 33 -7.75 -14.71 0.79
CA ARG A 33 -7.82 -16.14 0.47
C ARG A 33 -8.14 -17.00 1.70
N ASN A 34 -7.57 -16.65 2.85
CA ASN A 34 -7.88 -17.36 4.10
C ASN A 34 -9.30 -17.08 4.57
N SER A 35 -9.78 -15.84 4.49
CA SER A 35 -11.15 -15.50 4.88
C SER A 35 -12.17 -16.24 4.02
N ARG A 36 -11.92 -16.33 2.70
CA ARG A 36 -12.77 -17.08 1.78
C ARG A 36 -12.80 -18.57 2.09
N VAL A 37 -11.64 -19.17 2.39
CA VAL A 37 -11.52 -20.62 2.62
C VAL A 37 -12.01 -21.03 4.01
N PHE A 38 -11.72 -20.25 5.05
CA PHE A 38 -11.93 -20.66 6.44
C PHE A 38 -13.12 -19.98 7.11
N GLU A 39 -13.59 -18.84 6.59
CA GLU A 39 -14.71 -18.09 7.15
C GLU A 39 -15.90 -17.95 6.21
N ASP A 40 -15.81 -18.47 4.97
CA ASP A 40 -16.81 -18.32 3.91
C ASP A 40 -17.18 -16.83 3.65
N LYS A 41 -16.18 -15.96 3.77
CA LYS A 41 -16.33 -14.51 3.54
C LYS A 41 -15.48 -14.10 2.36
N GLU A 42 -16.13 -13.49 1.38
CA GLU A 42 -15.48 -12.88 0.23
C GLU A 42 -15.47 -11.35 0.38
N GLU A 43 -14.34 -10.75 0.03
CA GLU A 43 -14.15 -9.31 0.02
C GLU A 43 -14.09 -8.79 -1.40
N GLU A 44 -14.71 -7.63 -1.66
CA GLU A 44 -14.62 -7.00 -2.97
C GLU A 44 -13.17 -6.63 -3.31
N VAL A 45 -12.80 -6.82 -4.58
CA VAL A 45 -11.45 -6.54 -5.08
C VAL A 45 -11.03 -5.10 -4.77
N ASP A 46 -11.95 -4.14 -4.92
CA ASP A 46 -11.67 -2.72 -4.62
C ASP A 46 -11.35 -2.49 -3.14
N LYS A 47 -12.01 -3.21 -2.23
CA LYS A 47 -11.70 -3.15 -0.80
C LYS A 47 -10.36 -3.80 -0.48
N VAL A 48 -10.00 -4.90 -1.16
CA VAL A 48 -8.65 -5.49 -1.06
C VAL A 48 -7.58 -4.51 -1.54
N VAL A 49 -7.80 -3.85 -2.67
CA VAL A 49 -6.89 -2.83 -3.21
C VAL A 49 -6.74 -1.65 -2.25
N CYS A 50 -7.85 -1.17 -1.66
CA CYS A 50 -7.80 -0.14 -0.62
C CYS A 50 -6.98 -0.60 0.60
N ASN A 51 -7.19 -1.83 1.07
CA ASN A 51 -6.44 -2.40 2.20
C ASN A 51 -4.94 -2.48 1.92
N ILE A 52 -4.54 -2.82 0.69
CA ILE A 52 -3.13 -2.84 0.28
C ILE A 52 -2.50 -1.44 0.42
N LYS A 53 -3.16 -0.42 -0.11
CA LYS A 53 -2.68 0.97 -0.07
C LYS A 53 -2.59 1.47 1.39
N VAL A 54 -3.62 1.21 2.17
CA VAL A 54 -3.69 1.55 3.60
C VAL A 54 -2.56 0.88 4.38
N LEU A 55 -2.34 -0.41 4.16
CA LEU A 55 -1.31 -1.16 4.86
C LEU A 55 0.11 -0.71 4.48
N ALA A 56 0.36 -0.49 3.19
CA ALA A 56 1.63 0.03 2.71
C ALA A 56 1.95 1.41 3.31
N PHE A 57 0.95 2.30 3.38
CA PHE A 57 1.10 3.60 4.03
C PHE A 57 1.36 3.47 5.54
N ARG A 58 0.58 2.64 6.25
CA ARG A 58 0.73 2.43 7.70
C ARG A 58 2.12 1.94 8.08
N TRP A 59 2.77 1.16 7.22
CA TRP A 59 4.13 0.68 7.48
C TRP A 59 5.22 1.74 7.31
N VAL A 60 4.93 2.86 6.64
CA VAL A 60 5.88 3.96 6.47
C VAL A 60 5.44 5.25 7.18
N SER A 61 4.28 5.26 7.84
CA SER A 61 3.73 6.48 8.45
C SER A 61 4.56 7.04 9.61
N ASN A 62 5.42 6.21 10.21
CA ASN A 62 6.32 6.61 11.29
C ASN A 62 7.64 7.21 10.78
N GLU A 63 7.92 7.12 9.48
CA GLU A 63 9.11 7.73 8.87
C GLU A 63 9.00 9.26 8.90
N GLU A 64 10.11 9.97 9.10
CA GLU A 64 10.10 11.44 9.18
C GLU A 64 9.53 12.09 7.91
N ALA A 65 9.76 11.46 6.75
CA ALA A 65 9.21 11.90 5.47
C ALA A 65 7.67 11.96 5.46
N PHE A 66 6.98 11.24 6.34
CA PHE A 66 5.52 11.20 6.44
C PHE A 66 4.95 12.01 7.62
N ARG A 67 5.78 12.75 8.37
CA ARG A 67 5.30 13.60 9.46
C ARG A 67 4.23 14.58 8.94
N GLY A 68 3.06 14.58 9.56
CA GLY A 68 1.91 15.41 9.18
C GLY A 68 1.14 14.94 7.94
N CYS A 69 1.48 13.81 7.32
CA CYS A 69 0.69 13.22 6.24
C CYS A 69 -0.43 12.35 6.81
N THR A 70 -1.68 12.61 6.43
CA THR A 70 -2.83 11.78 6.81
C THR A 70 -3.13 10.72 5.76
N ILE A 71 -3.79 9.64 6.19
CA ILE A 71 -4.19 8.56 5.29
C ILE A 71 -5.16 9.05 4.21
N ASP A 72 -6.12 9.91 4.57
CA ASP A 72 -7.10 10.45 3.62
C ASP A 72 -6.44 11.26 2.52
N TRP A 73 -5.40 12.04 2.87
CA TRP A 73 -4.64 12.82 1.91
C TRP A 73 -3.89 11.92 0.92
N VAL A 74 -3.22 10.87 1.42
CA VAL A 74 -2.48 9.91 0.58
C VAL A 74 -3.43 9.12 -0.32
N MET A 75 -4.58 8.68 0.20
CA MET A 75 -5.55 7.89 -0.55
C MET A 75 -6.27 8.73 -1.61
N GLY A 76 -6.69 9.96 -1.26
CA GLY A 76 -7.35 10.89 -2.17
C GLY A 76 -6.46 11.36 -3.32
N ARG A 77 -5.14 11.32 -3.14
CA ARG A 77 -4.14 11.73 -4.15
C ARG A 77 -3.22 10.60 -4.60
N TRP A 78 -3.62 9.34 -4.41
CA TRP A 78 -2.73 8.18 -4.61
C TRP A 78 -2.00 8.20 -5.97
N ARG A 79 -2.73 8.52 -7.05
CA ARG A 79 -2.14 8.58 -8.39
C ARG A 79 -1.06 9.65 -8.50
N GLN A 80 -1.35 10.86 -8.04
CA GLN A 80 -0.37 11.97 -8.03
C GLN A 80 0.81 11.60 -7.14
N PHE A 81 0.54 11.10 -5.94
CA PHE A 81 1.56 10.76 -4.96
C PHE A 81 2.57 9.71 -5.45
N ILE A 82 2.12 8.68 -6.18
CA ILE A 82 2.98 7.60 -6.66
C ILE A 82 3.64 7.91 -8.01
N PHE A 83 2.92 8.56 -8.92
CA PHE A 83 3.32 8.66 -10.33
C PHE A 83 3.77 10.05 -10.77
N GLU A 84 3.44 11.11 -10.03
CA GLU A 84 3.81 12.48 -10.37
C GLU A 84 4.72 13.06 -9.27
N PRO A 85 5.92 13.56 -9.61
CA PRO A 85 6.70 14.32 -8.65
C PRO A 85 5.97 15.63 -8.30
N PRO A 86 6.11 16.14 -7.07
CA PRO A 86 5.55 17.43 -6.66
C PRO A 86 6.18 18.61 -7.41
#